data_AF-A0A7V9Q0U0-F1
#
_entry.id   AF-A0A7V9Q0U0-F1
#
_cell.length_a   1.000
_cell.length_b   1.000
_cell.length_c   1.000
_cell.angle_alpha   90.00
_cell.angle_beta   90.00
_cell.angle_gamma   90.00
#
_symmetry.space_group_name_H-M   'P 1'
#
loop_
_entity.id
_entity.type
_entity.pdbx_description
1 polymer ?
#
loop_
_entity_poly.entity_id
_entity_poly.type
_entity_poly.pdbx_seq_one_letter_code
_entity_poly.pdbx_strand_id
1 'polypeptide(L)'
;MTEPVLRIFVCYRREETRWAARALAQSMDQGLSDIELFIDVDRRAIAVGENWRTRIETAIDASDVAIVLIGDRWFEIADSDGLRKLDNPDDPVRLELEQALKRDLVVIPVRLDEARMPRAADLPASISEVVFRQGMELRHSRWDDDVQSLLESVDGLRSGLLEKRAERERAKRWEQAERERPVAEGAVSAAADAAREQAESEAAARVPELERAARELVEQQQDAERERMGREQVERERLVRERAEQQRLAREAAERMASEQGEQGRRAPTTPDDLMALKLRSWLASVSTRAKILGSVAGVGAVIAAAWLFGVFVDSDTATPSALDTTTTTEQISIPRDGPTIGDTSELLGILRRVATEALPQDTPPYIDYRPVKSPKGSIKTQFPFDWKSITFRSWNVKGTGSPVGIVVVSAPDGTLFQRSLSTPGLDVRVSQRLARDITPEQAANRFNDPRLQVSCELATHGDVRTEETRGLYQIWRSCGRDRSLTLVTFTRNRRGFLTVLNARMLAERDIAAIANFYSYVTVRLPIETLSKERRTSEPDLVPVPDPLPQPPATVPDPLLDP
;
A
#
# COMPACT_ATOMS: atom_id res chain seq x y z
N MET A 1 18.44 -6.34 -18.57
CA MET A 1 18.38 -7.41 -17.54
C MET A 1 18.83 -8.67 -18.25
N THR A 2 19.93 -9.29 -17.82
CA THR A 2 20.39 -10.57 -18.38
C THR A 2 19.36 -11.64 -18.05
N GLU A 3 18.99 -12.46 -19.03
CA GLU A 3 18.09 -13.58 -18.78
C GLU A 3 18.71 -14.56 -17.77
N PRO A 4 17.90 -15.19 -16.90
CA PRO A 4 18.39 -16.14 -15.92
C PRO A 4 18.99 -17.37 -16.62
N VAL A 5 20.30 -17.55 -16.44
CA VAL A 5 21.09 -18.63 -17.03
C VAL A 5 20.85 -19.94 -16.29
N LEU A 6 20.59 -21.01 -17.04
CA LEU A 6 20.44 -22.36 -16.51
C LEU A 6 21.82 -22.96 -16.24
N ARG A 7 22.03 -23.52 -15.05
CA ARG A 7 23.35 -24.01 -14.65
C ARG A 7 23.39 -25.52 -14.60
N ILE A 8 24.34 -26.10 -15.32
CA ILE A 8 24.46 -27.54 -15.47
C ILE A 8 25.81 -27.98 -14.90
N PHE A 9 25.78 -28.92 -13.96
CA PHE A 9 26.97 -29.60 -13.47
C PHE A 9 27.21 -30.88 -14.27
N VAL A 10 28.44 -31.13 -14.70
CA VAL A 10 28.80 -32.38 -15.40
C VAL A 10 29.69 -33.23 -14.51
N CYS A 11 29.11 -34.31 -13.99
CA CYS A 11 29.81 -35.36 -13.26
C CYS A 11 30.39 -36.37 -14.26
N TYR A 12 31.71 -36.55 -14.27
CA TYR A 12 32.38 -37.44 -15.23
C TYR A 12 33.63 -38.08 -14.63
N ARG A 13 33.98 -39.27 -15.10
CA ARG A 13 35.17 -39.99 -14.64
C ARG A 13 36.35 -39.66 -15.56
N ARG A 14 37.34 -38.94 -15.05
CA ARG A 14 38.45 -38.37 -15.84
C ARG A 14 39.27 -39.39 -16.61
N GLU A 15 39.36 -40.63 -16.14
CA GLU A 15 40.11 -41.73 -16.75
C GLU A 15 39.39 -42.33 -17.98
N GLU A 16 38.10 -42.03 -18.16
CA GLU A 16 37.27 -42.67 -19.17
C GLU A 16 36.49 -41.66 -20.01
N THR A 17 35.73 -40.78 -19.36
CA THR A 17 34.73 -39.93 -20.02
C THR A 17 35.18 -38.48 -20.21
N ARG A 18 36.48 -38.19 -20.01
CA ARG A 18 37.05 -36.84 -20.18
C ARG A 18 36.85 -36.26 -21.57
N TRP A 19 36.96 -37.09 -22.61
CA TRP A 19 36.79 -36.64 -23.99
C TRP A 19 35.35 -36.15 -24.22
N ALA A 20 34.37 -36.90 -23.71
CA ALA A 20 32.95 -36.59 -23.85
C ALA A 20 32.56 -35.34 -23.06
N ALA A 21 33.09 -35.18 -21.84
CA ALA A 21 32.89 -33.97 -21.05
C ALA A 21 33.39 -32.72 -21.80
N ARG A 22 34.59 -32.79 -22.41
CA ARG A 22 35.15 -31.69 -23.21
C ARG A 22 34.37 -31.41 -24.47
N ALA A 23 33.98 -32.46 -25.20
CA ALA A 23 33.18 -32.32 -26.41
C ALA A 23 31.81 -31.70 -26.10
N LEU A 24 31.18 -32.08 -24.98
CA LEU A 24 29.93 -31.49 -24.53
C LEU A 24 30.08 -30.00 -24.22
N ALA A 25 31.17 -29.61 -23.54
CA ALA A 25 31.51 -28.20 -23.32
C ALA A 25 31.58 -27.41 -24.63
N GLN A 26 32.33 -27.95 -25.59
CA GLN A 26 32.56 -27.30 -26.87
C GLN A 26 31.27 -27.15 -27.69
N SER A 27 30.40 -28.16 -27.67
CA SER A 27 29.09 -28.09 -28.34
C SER A 27 28.18 -27.04 -27.70
N MET A 28 28.28 -26.82 -26.38
CA MET A 28 27.46 -25.83 -25.66
C MET A 28 27.89 -24.39 -25.93
N ASP A 29 29.21 -24.15 -26.00
CA ASP A 29 29.79 -22.83 -26.35
C ASP A 29 29.35 -22.34 -27.74
N GLN A 30 28.93 -23.25 -28.62
CA GLN A 30 28.51 -22.95 -30.00
C GLN A 30 26.99 -22.79 -30.17
N GLY A 31 26.18 -23.18 -29.18
CA GLY A 31 24.75 -23.40 -29.39
C GLY A 31 23.79 -22.60 -28.49
N LEU A 32 24.15 -22.26 -27.25
CA LEU A 32 23.19 -21.71 -26.27
C LEU A 32 23.84 -20.69 -25.31
N SER A 33 23.51 -19.41 -25.45
CA SER A 33 24.02 -18.32 -24.58
C SER A 33 23.47 -18.35 -23.15
N ASP A 34 22.39 -19.10 -22.93
CA ASP A 34 21.61 -19.06 -21.69
C ASP A 34 21.81 -20.32 -20.85
N ILE A 35 22.86 -21.08 -21.13
CA ILE A 35 23.30 -22.24 -20.34
C ILE A 35 24.74 -22.03 -19.89
N GLU A 36 25.00 -22.24 -18.60
CA GLU A 36 26.34 -22.22 -18.01
C GLU A 36 26.69 -23.64 -17.56
N LEU A 37 27.80 -24.17 -18.09
CA LEU A 37 28.24 -25.53 -17.83
C LEU A 37 29.43 -25.54 -16.87
N PHE A 38 29.25 -26.20 -15.73
CA PHE A 38 30.30 -26.52 -14.78
C PHE A 38 30.84 -27.91 -15.09
N ILE A 39 31.88 -27.96 -15.91
CA ILE A 39 32.72 -29.15 -16.09
C ILE A 39 33.99 -28.94 -15.30
N ASP A 40 34.46 -30.02 -14.68
CA ASP A 40 35.78 -30.12 -14.10
C ASP A 40 35.98 -29.06 -13.01
N VAL A 41 35.74 -29.46 -11.76
CA VAL A 41 36.38 -28.80 -10.62
C VAL A 41 37.87 -29.16 -10.70
N ASP A 42 38.54 -28.66 -11.76
CA ASP A 42 39.91 -28.97 -12.07
C ASP A 42 40.73 -28.48 -10.88
N ARG A 43 41.72 -29.26 -10.45
CA ARG A 43 42.58 -28.86 -9.31
C ARG A 43 43.32 -27.54 -9.59
N ARG A 44 43.26 -27.04 -10.83
CA ARG A 44 43.79 -25.77 -11.33
C ARG A 44 42.86 -24.57 -11.07
N ALA A 45 41.54 -24.78 -10.93
CA ALA A 45 40.55 -23.75 -10.62
C ALA A 45 40.22 -23.66 -9.12
N ILE A 46 40.68 -24.63 -8.33
CA ILE A 46 40.69 -24.60 -6.87
C ILE A 46 41.91 -23.78 -6.45
N ALA A 47 41.69 -22.71 -5.68
CA ALA A 47 42.80 -21.90 -5.22
C ALA A 47 43.76 -22.76 -4.35
N VAL A 48 45.06 -22.45 -4.38
CA VAL A 48 46.03 -23.17 -3.55
C VAL A 48 45.62 -23.07 -2.08
N GLY A 49 45.38 -24.22 -1.44
CA GLY A 49 44.93 -24.31 -0.05
C GLY A 49 43.41 -24.37 0.17
N GLU A 50 42.60 -24.22 -0.89
CA GLU A 50 41.14 -24.35 -0.80
C GLU A 50 40.71 -25.82 -0.67
N ASN A 51 39.67 -26.07 0.14
CA ASN A 51 39.11 -27.41 0.32
C ASN A 51 38.27 -27.80 -0.91
N TRP A 52 38.77 -28.75 -1.69
CA TRP A 52 38.12 -29.23 -2.90
C TRP A 52 36.70 -29.78 -2.66
N ARG A 53 36.42 -30.36 -1.48
CA ARG A 53 35.06 -30.84 -1.15
C ARG A 53 34.07 -29.67 -1.06
N THR A 54 34.46 -28.60 -0.37
CA THR A 54 33.64 -27.38 -0.25
C THR A 54 33.41 -26.72 -1.62
N ARG A 55 34.40 -26.78 -2.51
CA ARG A 55 34.25 -26.24 -3.87
C ARG A 55 33.26 -27.04 -4.70
N ILE A 56 33.31 -28.38 -4.64
CA ILE A 56 32.33 -29.27 -5.28
C ILE A 56 30.93 -29.00 -4.74
N GLU A 57 30.77 -28.94 -3.42
CA GLU A 57 29.48 -28.62 -2.78
C GLU A 57 28.95 -27.28 -3.27
N THR A 58 29.80 -26.25 -3.35
CA THR A 58 29.40 -24.92 -3.84
C THR A 58 28.98 -24.95 -5.31
N ALA A 59 29.68 -25.70 -6.15
CA ALA A 59 29.36 -25.82 -7.58
C ALA A 59 28.04 -26.55 -7.80
N ILE A 60 27.81 -27.64 -7.07
CA ILE A 60 26.56 -28.40 -7.12
C ILE A 60 25.40 -27.57 -6.54
N ASP A 61 25.62 -26.86 -5.43
CA ASP A 61 24.62 -25.97 -4.82
C ASP A 61 24.21 -24.81 -5.73
N ALA A 62 25.12 -24.39 -6.60
CA ALA A 62 24.86 -23.35 -7.58
C ALA A 62 24.17 -23.87 -8.85
N SER A 63 24.07 -25.19 -9.04
CA SER A 63 23.60 -25.83 -10.27
C SER A 63 22.12 -26.23 -10.20
N ASP A 64 21.48 -26.31 -11.37
CA ASP A 64 20.07 -26.66 -11.54
C ASP A 64 19.89 -28.11 -12.05
N VAL A 65 20.84 -28.58 -12.86
CA VAL A 65 20.87 -29.92 -13.48
C VAL A 65 22.23 -30.57 -13.22
N ALA A 66 22.24 -31.89 -13.03
CA ALA A 66 23.47 -32.69 -12.98
C ALA A 66 23.45 -33.74 -14.10
N ILE A 67 24.37 -33.63 -15.06
CA ILE A 67 24.59 -34.63 -16.10
C ILE A 67 25.67 -35.59 -15.61
N VAL A 68 25.38 -36.89 -15.61
CA VAL A 68 26.33 -37.93 -15.17
C VAL A 68 26.78 -38.73 -16.37
N LEU A 69 28.04 -38.55 -16.80
CA LEU A 69 28.61 -39.25 -17.94
C LEU A 69 29.08 -40.66 -17.53
N ILE A 70 28.41 -41.68 -18.05
CA ILE A 70 28.63 -43.10 -17.77
C ILE A 70 29.30 -43.74 -18.99
N GLY A 71 30.58 -44.07 -18.85
CA GLY A 71 31.33 -44.88 -19.82
C GLY A 71 31.25 -46.38 -19.52
N ASP A 72 31.86 -47.18 -20.39
CA ASP A 72 31.74 -48.65 -20.38
C ASP A 72 32.19 -49.31 -19.07
N ARG A 73 33.25 -48.79 -18.46
CA ARG A 73 33.86 -49.29 -17.21
C ARG A 73 33.58 -48.39 -16.01
N TRP A 74 32.59 -47.49 -16.09
CA TRP A 74 32.36 -46.42 -15.12
C TRP A 74 32.26 -46.89 -13.65
N PHE A 75 31.62 -48.04 -13.42
CA PHE A 75 31.45 -48.65 -12.09
C PHE A 75 32.46 -49.77 -11.79
N GLU A 76 33.29 -50.15 -12.76
CA GLU A 76 34.28 -51.23 -12.63
C GLU A 76 35.69 -50.70 -12.36
N ILE A 77 35.97 -49.43 -12.68
CA ILE A 77 37.29 -48.81 -12.48
C ILE A 77 37.69 -48.89 -11.00
N ALA A 78 38.83 -49.54 -10.77
CA ALA A 78 39.45 -49.69 -9.45
C ALA A 78 40.55 -48.65 -9.21
N ASP A 79 40.87 -48.41 -7.94
CA ASP A 79 42.04 -47.64 -7.50
C ASP A 79 43.33 -48.49 -7.51
N SER A 80 44.43 -47.92 -7.00
CA SER A 80 45.73 -48.59 -6.94
C SER A 80 45.73 -49.83 -6.03
N ASP A 81 44.77 -49.94 -5.12
CA ASP A 81 44.64 -51.03 -4.16
C ASP A 81 43.67 -52.13 -4.67
N GLY A 82 43.14 -51.95 -5.89
CA GLY A 82 42.23 -52.91 -6.53
C GLY A 82 40.79 -52.80 -6.05
N LEU A 83 40.45 -51.79 -5.23
CA LEU A 83 39.08 -51.52 -4.80
C LEU A 83 38.36 -50.66 -5.83
N ARG A 84 37.08 -50.94 -6.09
CA ARG A 84 36.29 -50.12 -7.02
C ARG A 84 36.22 -48.69 -6.49
N LYS A 85 36.52 -47.72 -7.34
CA LYS A 85 36.56 -46.31 -6.93
C LYS A 85 35.24 -45.83 -6.34
N LEU A 86 34.10 -46.23 -6.93
CA LEU A 86 32.79 -45.86 -6.38
C LEU A 86 32.53 -46.43 -4.97
N ASP A 87 33.19 -47.51 -4.56
CA ASP A 87 33.03 -48.03 -3.20
C ASP A 87 33.83 -47.18 -2.18
N ASN A 88 34.81 -46.41 -2.63
CA ASN A 88 35.54 -45.47 -1.81
C ASN A 88 34.67 -44.22 -1.52
N PRO A 89 34.38 -43.90 -0.23
CA PRO A 89 33.60 -42.73 0.14
C PRO A 89 34.25 -41.39 -0.26
N ASP A 90 35.56 -41.38 -0.53
CA ASP A 90 36.29 -40.19 -0.96
C ASP A 90 36.43 -40.06 -2.48
N ASP A 91 35.81 -40.96 -3.27
CA ASP A 91 35.80 -40.83 -4.73
C ASP A 91 35.00 -39.59 -5.17
N PRO A 92 35.58 -38.69 -5.99
CA PRO A 92 34.93 -37.45 -6.39
C PRO A 92 33.59 -37.66 -7.10
N VAL A 93 33.50 -38.66 -8.00
CA VAL A 93 32.27 -38.94 -8.75
C VAL A 93 31.16 -39.42 -7.81
N ARG A 94 31.50 -40.25 -6.83
CA ARG A 94 30.55 -40.63 -5.77
C ARG A 94 30.08 -39.42 -4.99
N LEU A 95 31.00 -38.61 -4.46
CA LEU A 95 30.65 -37.43 -3.66
C LEU A 95 29.79 -36.43 -4.43
N GLU A 96 30.13 -36.16 -5.69
CA GLU A 96 29.35 -35.30 -6.57
C GLU A 96 27.92 -35.83 -6.76
N LEU A 97 27.79 -37.13 -7.04
CA LEU A 97 26.49 -37.75 -7.27
C LEU A 97 25.64 -37.84 -6.00
N GLU A 98 26.26 -38.18 -4.85
CA GLU A 98 25.58 -38.16 -3.55
C GLU A 98 25.03 -36.77 -3.24
N GLN A 99 25.81 -35.71 -3.48
CA GLN A 99 25.37 -34.34 -3.24
C GLN A 99 24.28 -33.90 -4.22
N ALA A 100 24.42 -34.22 -5.51
CA ALA A 100 23.40 -33.90 -6.51
C ALA A 100 22.05 -34.54 -6.18
N LEU A 101 22.05 -35.83 -5.76
CA LEU A 101 20.85 -36.54 -5.33
C LEU A 101 20.30 -35.96 -4.02
N LYS A 102 21.16 -35.69 -3.03
CA LYS A 102 20.77 -35.10 -1.74
C LYS A 102 20.13 -33.71 -1.90
N ARG A 103 20.54 -32.93 -2.88
CA ARG A 103 19.97 -31.60 -3.19
C ARG A 103 18.79 -31.64 -4.15
N ASP A 104 18.34 -32.84 -4.51
CA ASP A 104 17.23 -33.06 -5.44
C ASP A 104 17.40 -32.24 -6.73
N LEU A 105 18.63 -32.25 -7.26
CA LEU A 105 18.87 -31.73 -8.61
C LEU A 105 18.21 -32.66 -9.63
N VAL A 106 17.91 -32.12 -10.81
CA VAL A 106 17.56 -33.00 -11.94
C VAL A 106 18.81 -33.73 -12.39
N VAL A 107 18.93 -35.00 -12.01
CA VAL A 107 20.03 -35.87 -12.39
C VAL A 107 19.69 -36.61 -13.68
N ILE A 108 20.51 -36.41 -14.71
CA ILE A 108 20.37 -37.05 -16.03
C ILE A 108 21.57 -37.99 -16.25
N PRO A 109 21.39 -39.32 -16.10
CA PRO A 109 22.43 -40.27 -16.48
C PRO A 109 22.56 -40.30 -18.00
N VAL A 110 23.79 -40.09 -18.49
CA VAL A 110 24.11 -40.05 -19.92
C VAL A 110 25.13 -41.14 -20.21
N ARG A 111 24.70 -42.15 -20.97
CA ARG A 111 25.54 -43.27 -21.38
C ARG A 111 26.32 -42.90 -22.63
N LEU A 112 27.58 -43.28 -22.70
CA LEU A 112 28.41 -43.06 -23.88
C LEU A 112 28.48 -44.34 -24.71
N ASP A 113 28.13 -44.23 -26.00
CA ASP A 113 28.07 -45.35 -26.92
C ASP A 113 27.28 -46.54 -26.31
N GLU A 114 27.81 -47.77 -26.42
CA GLU A 114 27.16 -48.98 -25.90
C GLU A 114 27.36 -49.21 -24.39
N ALA A 115 27.89 -48.23 -23.64
CA ALA A 115 28.15 -48.35 -22.21
C ALA A 115 26.90 -48.82 -21.46
N ARG A 116 27.04 -49.80 -20.56
CA ARG A 116 25.89 -50.40 -19.86
C ARG A 116 25.51 -49.60 -18.62
N MET A 117 24.21 -49.50 -18.34
CA MET A 117 23.76 -49.00 -17.04
C MET A 117 24.12 -50.01 -15.94
N PRO A 118 24.72 -49.57 -14.82
CA PRO A 118 24.93 -50.42 -13.66
C PRO A 118 23.59 -50.84 -13.05
N ARG A 119 23.56 -51.99 -12.37
CA ARG A 119 22.39 -52.36 -11.54
C ARG A 119 22.51 -51.67 -10.18
N ALA A 120 21.37 -51.45 -9.51
CA ALA A 120 21.34 -50.86 -8.17
C ALA A 120 22.28 -51.58 -7.18
N ALA A 121 22.36 -52.91 -7.27
CA ALA A 121 23.23 -53.73 -6.41
C ALA A 121 24.73 -53.61 -6.72
N ASP A 122 25.08 -53.10 -7.90
CA ASP A 122 26.48 -52.88 -8.29
C ASP A 122 26.99 -51.53 -7.77
N LEU A 123 26.13 -50.69 -7.17
CA LEU A 123 26.45 -49.36 -6.68
C LEU A 123 26.33 -49.25 -5.15
N PRO A 124 27.08 -48.32 -4.52
CA PRO A 124 26.82 -47.91 -3.15
C PRO A 124 25.38 -47.44 -2.97
N ALA A 125 24.78 -47.77 -1.82
CA ALA A 125 23.38 -47.45 -1.52
C ALA A 125 23.04 -45.96 -1.69
N SER A 126 23.97 -45.08 -1.33
CA SER A 126 23.84 -43.62 -1.38
C SER A 126 23.70 -43.04 -2.79
N ILE A 127 24.20 -43.73 -3.83
CA ILE A 127 24.10 -43.29 -5.23
C ILE A 127 23.24 -44.22 -6.09
N SER A 128 22.77 -45.34 -5.53
CA SER A 128 21.99 -46.35 -6.24
C SER A 128 20.72 -45.80 -6.90
N GLU A 129 20.18 -44.68 -6.40
CA GLU A 129 18.99 -44.02 -6.97
C GLU A 129 19.20 -43.55 -8.42
N VAL A 130 20.44 -43.30 -8.84
CA VAL A 130 20.76 -42.82 -10.19
C VAL A 130 20.25 -43.77 -11.28
N VAL A 131 20.17 -45.07 -11.01
CA VAL A 131 19.72 -46.08 -11.98
C VAL A 131 18.22 -46.01 -12.27
N PHE A 132 17.44 -45.31 -11.43
CA PHE A 132 16.01 -45.11 -11.60
C PHE A 132 15.69 -43.76 -12.25
N ARG A 133 16.70 -42.96 -12.60
CA ARG A 133 16.53 -41.70 -13.32
C ARG A 133 16.48 -41.96 -14.82
N GLN A 134 15.62 -41.24 -15.54
CA GLN A 134 15.54 -41.36 -16.99
C GLN A 134 16.83 -40.83 -17.62
N GLY A 135 17.50 -41.69 -18.38
CA GLY A 135 18.78 -41.37 -19.01
C GLY A 135 18.69 -41.10 -20.50
N MET A 136 19.81 -40.65 -21.05
CA MET A 136 20.03 -40.45 -22.48
C MET A 136 21.30 -41.17 -22.93
N GLU A 137 21.48 -41.31 -24.24
CA GLU A 137 22.66 -41.92 -24.85
C GLU A 137 23.31 -40.89 -25.76
N LEU A 138 24.63 -40.73 -25.66
CA LEU A 138 25.43 -39.95 -26.60
C LEU A 138 26.36 -40.91 -27.35
N ARG A 139 26.16 -41.01 -28.66
CA ARG A 139 26.96 -41.89 -29.53
C ARG A 139 28.00 -41.08 -30.29
N HIS A 140 29.21 -41.60 -30.37
CA HIS A 140 30.29 -40.96 -31.11
C HIS A 140 29.93 -40.76 -32.60
N SER A 141 29.16 -41.68 -33.19
CA SER A 141 28.75 -41.63 -34.61
C SER A 141 27.67 -40.57 -34.93
N ARG A 142 26.95 -40.07 -33.92
CA ARG A 142 25.87 -39.08 -34.05
C ARG A 142 25.94 -38.01 -32.96
N TRP A 143 27.17 -37.60 -32.64
CA TRP A 143 27.45 -36.74 -31.50
C TRP A 143 26.60 -35.47 -31.50
N ASP A 144 26.59 -34.73 -32.61
CA ASP A 144 25.90 -33.44 -32.70
C ASP A 144 24.37 -33.59 -32.54
N ASP A 145 23.77 -34.59 -33.19
CA ASP A 145 22.32 -34.88 -33.09
C ASP A 145 21.90 -35.29 -31.66
N ASP A 146 22.70 -36.17 -31.03
CA ASP A 146 22.41 -36.67 -29.69
C ASP A 146 22.60 -35.57 -28.63
N VAL A 147 23.61 -34.71 -28.79
CA VAL A 147 23.82 -33.53 -27.93
C VAL A 147 22.71 -32.51 -28.11
N GLN A 148 22.27 -32.24 -29.34
CA GLN A 148 21.13 -31.36 -29.59
C GLN A 148 19.87 -31.89 -28.90
N SER A 149 19.59 -33.19 -28.98
CA SER A 149 18.45 -33.81 -28.31
C SER A 149 18.52 -33.69 -26.78
N LEU A 150 19.72 -33.83 -26.20
CA LEU A 150 19.97 -33.62 -24.78
C LEU A 150 19.70 -32.17 -24.37
N LEU A 151 20.16 -31.22 -25.19
CA LEU A 151 19.94 -29.80 -24.97
C LEU A 151 18.47 -29.41 -25.00
N GLU A 152 17.72 -29.87 -26.01
CA GLU A 152 16.28 -29.63 -26.11
C GLU A 152 15.52 -30.21 -24.90
N SER A 153 15.94 -31.38 -24.43
CA SER A 153 15.36 -32.02 -23.23
C SER A 153 15.62 -31.20 -21.96
N VAL A 154 16.83 -30.65 -21.82
CA VAL A 154 17.18 -29.78 -20.69
C VAL A 154 16.47 -28.42 -20.78
N ASP A 155 16.37 -27.85 -21.98
CA ASP A 155 15.69 -26.58 -22.22
C ASP A 155 14.19 -26.66 -21.90
N GLY A 156 13.53 -27.77 -22.23
CA GLY A 156 12.14 -28.02 -21.85
C GLY A 156 11.89 -28.01 -20.34
N LEU A 157 12.93 -28.23 -19.52
CA LEU A 157 12.86 -28.18 -18.05
C LEU A 157 13.18 -26.78 -17.49
N ARG A 158 13.73 -25.87 -18.31
CA ARG A 158 14.31 -24.58 -17.89
C ARG A 158 13.38 -23.78 -17.00
N SER A 159 12.14 -23.51 -17.44
CA SER A 159 11.23 -22.64 -16.68
C SER A 159 10.94 -23.17 -15.27
N GLY A 160 10.71 -24.48 -15.15
CA GLY A 160 10.45 -25.11 -13.85
C GLY A 160 11.68 -25.12 -12.93
N LEU A 161 12.88 -25.31 -13.50
CA LEU A 161 14.12 -25.29 -12.75
C LEU A 161 14.47 -23.90 -12.23
N LEU A 162 14.32 -22.87 -13.08
CA LEU A 162 14.58 -21.49 -12.69
C LEU A 162 13.58 -21.00 -11.63
N GLU A 163 12.32 -21.41 -11.72
CA GLU A 163 11.31 -21.13 -10.68
C GLU A 163 11.70 -21.79 -9.35
N LYS A 164 12.03 -23.10 -9.34
CA LYS A 164 12.51 -23.81 -8.15
C LYS A 164 13.73 -23.14 -7.51
N ARG A 165 14.70 -22.69 -8.32
CA ARG A 165 15.88 -21.99 -7.81
C ARG A 165 15.51 -20.63 -7.22
N ALA A 166 14.65 -19.86 -7.88
CA ALA A 166 14.17 -18.58 -7.36
C ALA A 166 13.44 -18.76 -6.02
N GLU A 167 12.65 -19.82 -5.85
CA GLU A 167 12.01 -20.17 -4.58
C GLU A 167 13.03 -20.50 -3.48
N ARG A 168 14.05 -21.33 -3.78
CA ARG A 168 15.14 -21.65 -2.84
C ARG A 168 15.89 -20.40 -2.38
N GLU A 169 16.22 -19.50 -3.31
CA GLU A 169 16.90 -18.24 -2.99
C GLU A 169 16.02 -17.28 -2.19
N ARG A 170 14.72 -17.21 -2.49
CA ARG A 170 13.75 -16.45 -1.68
C ARG A 170 13.65 -17.00 -0.26
N ALA A 171 13.62 -18.32 -0.09
CA ALA A 171 13.57 -18.96 1.23
C ALA A 171 14.83 -18.68 2.07
N LYS A 172 16.02 -18.75 1.47
CA LYS A 172 17.28 -18.39 2.15
C LYS A 172 17.29 -16.93 2.61
N ARG A 173 16.86 -16.01 1.72
CA ARG A 173 16.76 -14.58 2.06
C ARG A 173 15.76 -14.34 3.19
N TRP A 174 14.62 -15.04 3.16
CA TRP A 174 13.63 -14.97 4.24
C TRP A 174 14.21 -15.41 5.57
N GLU A 175 14.91 -16.54 5.62
CA GLU A 175 15.53 -17.05 6.84
C GLU A 175 16.58 -16.08 7.39
N GLN A 176 17.40 -15.48 6.51
CA GLN A 176 18.36 -14.47 6.90
C GLN A 176 17.68 -13.20 7.45
N ALA A 177 16.65 -12.69 6.75
CA ALA A 177 15.91 -11.52 7.18
C ALA A 177 15.24 -11.72 8.55
N GLU A 178 14.68 -12.90 8.81
CA GLU A 178 14.06 -13.20 10.10
C GLU A 178 15.10 -13.31 11.23
N ARG A 179 16.31 -13.81 10.95
CA ARG A 179 17.42 -13.81 11.92
C ARG A 179 17.91 -12.40 12.25
N GLU A 180 17.93 -11.49 11.28
CA GLU A 180 18.41 -10.12 11.46
C GLU A 180 17.33 -9.17 12.04
N ARG A 181 16.05 -9.56 11.96
CA ARG A 181 14.91 -8.77 12.40
C ARG A 181 14.97 -8.28 13.85
N PRO A 182 15.32 -9.08 14.88
CA PRO A 182 15.38 -8.60 16.26
C PRO A 182 16.47 -7.54 16.46
N VAL A 183 17.57 -7.65 15.70
CA VAL A 183 18.69 -6.69 15.75
C VAL A 183 18.26 -5.35 15.14
N ALA A 184 17.57 -5.39 14.00
CA ALA A 184 17.05 -4.19 13.35
C ALA A 184 15.94 -3.52 14.17
N GLU A 185 15.00 -4.28 14.73
CA GLU A 185 13.94 -3.76 15.60
C GLU A 185 14.52 -3.16 16.89
N GLY A 186 15.53 -3.79 17.49
CA GLY A 186 16.25 -3.26 18.66
C GLY A 186 16.99 -1.95 18.36
N ALA A 187 17.65 -1.84 17.21
CA ALA A 187 18.34 -0.61 16.80
C ALA A 187 17.38 0.57 16.56
N VAL A 188 16.21 0.31 15.96
CA VAL A 188 15.18 1.33 15.74
C VAL A 188 14.57 1.80 17.07
N SER A 189 14.31 0.89 18.00
CA SER A 189 13.83 1.25 19.35
C SER A 189 14.83 2.15 20.06
N ALA A 190 16.11 1.76 20.09
CA ALA A 190 17.16 2.54 20.75
C ALA A 190 17.32 3.95 20.13
N ALA A 191 17.21 4.07 18.81
CA ALA A 191 17.24 5.37 18.13
C ALA A 191 16.02 6.24 18.47
N ALA A 192 14.83 5.65 18.58
CA ALA A 192 13.62 6.37 18.97
C ALA A 192 13.68 6.87 20.42
N ASP A 193 14.19 6.04 21.33
CA ASP A 193 14.37 6.40 22.74
C ASP A 193 15.37 7.56 22.89
N ALA A 194 16.50 7.50 22.19
CA ALA A 194 17.49 8.59 22.18
C ALA A 194 16.93 9.90 21.60
N ALA A 195 16.15 9.83 20.51
CA ALA A 195 15.53 11.01 19.91
C ALA A 195 14.49 11.65 20.84
N ARG A 196 13.74 10.84 21.60
CA ARG A 196 12.78 11.32 22.59
C ARG A 196 13.48 12.04 23.73
N GLU A 197 14.53 11.45 24.28
CA GLU A 197 15.28 12.01 25.40
C GLU A 197 15.92 13.36 25.01
N GLN A 198 16.43 13.46 23.78
CA GLN A 198 16.96 14.71 23.23
C GLN A 198 15.86 15.77 23.07
N ALA A 199 14.68 15.41 22.53
CA ALA A 199 13.57 16.34 22.36
C ALA A 199 13.03 16.85 23.71
N GLU A 200 12.95 15.98 24.73
CA GLU A 200 12.54 16.36 26.09
C GLU A 200 13.55 17.33 26.72
N SER A 201 14.85 17.11 26.52
CA SER A 201 15.93 18.01 26.98
C SER A 201 15.87 19.39 26.30
N GLU A 202 15.71 19.43 24.98
CA GLU A 202 15.59 20.67 24.20
C GLU A 202 14.31 21.46 24.59
N ALA A 203 13.20 20.76 24.83
CA ALA A 203 11.97 21.38 25.30
C ALA A 203 12.14 21.99 26.70
N ALA A 204 12.75 21.25 27.64
CA ALA A 204 13.01 21.72 28.99
C ALA A 204 13.92 22.96 29.01
N ALA A 205 14.93 23.01 28.12
CA ALA A 205 15.83 24.16 28.00
C ALA A 205 15.12 25.45 27.52
N ARG A 206 14.00 25.35 26.77
CA ARG A 206 13.24 26.51 26.25
C ARG A 206 12.23 27.08 27.23
N VAL A 207 11.84 26.34 28.26
CA VAL A 207 10.82 26.78 29.24
C VAL A 207 11.19 28.12 29.90
N PRO A 208 12.42 28.35 30.39
CA PRO A 208 12.76 29.62 31.04
C PRO A 208 12.70 30.83 30.10
N GLU A 209 13.06 30.66 28.81
CA GLU A 209 12.97 31.73 27.81
C GLU A 209 11.51 32.06 27.49
N LEU A 210 10.66 31.05 27.32
CA LEU A 210 9.24 31.25 27.07
C LEU A 210 8.53 31.91 28.25
N GLU A 211 8.87 31.54 29.48
CA GLU A 211 8.34 32.22 30.67
C GLU A 211 8.78 33.68 30.78
N ARG A 212 10.03 34.00 30.38
CA ARG A 212 10.50 35.39 30.32
C ARG A 212 9.73 36.19 29.27
N ALA A 213 9.61 35.65 28.05
CA ALA A 213 8.84 36.27 26.98
C ALA A 213 7.36 36.48 27.36
N ALA A 214 6.75 35.52 28.06
CA ALA A 214 5.38 35.64 28.55
C ALA A 214 5.23 36.76 29.60
N ARG A 215 6.19 36.89 30.53
CA ARG A 215 6.20 37.98 31.52
C ARG A 215 6.32 39.35 30.86
N GLU A 216 7.23 39.50 29.90
CA GLU A 216 7.40 40.74 29.13
C GLU A 216 6.13 41.12 28.35
N LEU A 217 5.46 40.13 27.75
CA LEU A 217 4.22 40.39 27.00
C LEU A 217 3.09 40.88 27.93
N VAL A 218 2.97 40.32 29.14
CA VAL A 218 1.99 40.76 30.14
C VAL A 218 2.29 42.19 30.59
N GLU A 219 3.55 42.53 30.83
CA GLU A 219 3.96 43.88 31.21
C GLU A 219 3.63 44.91 30.11
N GLN A 220 3.95 44.58 28.85
CA GLN A 220 3.61 45.43 27.70
C GLN A 220 2.10 45.65 27.55
N GLN A 221 1.28 44.61 27.79
CA GLN A 221 -0.17 44.75 27.76
C GLN A 221 -0.67 45.68 28.87
N GLN A 222 -0.15 45.53 30.09
CA GLN A 222 -0.52 46.38 31.22
C GLN A 222 -0.14 47.84 30.98
N ASP A 223 1.03 48.09 30.39
CA ASP A 223 1.48 49.45 30.08
C ASP A 223 0.65 50.08 28.96
N ALA A 224 0.31 49.32 27.92
CA ALA A 224 -0.60 49.78 26.87
C ALA A 224 -2.00 50.11 27.42
N GLU A 225 -2.53 49.32 28.35
CA GLU A 225 -3.79 49.62 29.04
C GLU A 225 -3.70 50.87 29.92
N ARG A 226 -2.61 51.04 30.67
CA ARG A 226 -2.36 52.25 31.48
C ARG A 226 -2.32 53.51 30.62
N GLU A 227 -1.61 53.47 29.50
CA GLU A 227 -1.58 54.59 28.54
C GLU A 227 -2.96 54.89 27.98
N ARG A 228 -3.72 53.86 27.59
CA ARG A 228 -5.08 54.03 27.07
C ARG A 228 -5.98 54.71 28.10
N MET A 229 -5.97 54.23 29.34
CA MET A 229 -6.75 54.82 30.43
C MET A 229 -6.36 56.27 30.71
N GLY A 230 -5.06 56.59 30.66
CA GLY A 230 -4.57 57.96 30.80
C GLY A 230 -5.09 58.88 29.69
N ARG A 231 -5.08 58.43 28.43
CA ARG A 231 -5.62 59.19 27.29
C ARG A 231 -7.13 59.42 27.43
N GLU A 232 -7.88 58.38 27.81
CA GLU A 232 -9.33 58.48 28.04
C GLU A 232 -9.67 59.45 29.19
N GLN A 233 -8.85 59.49 30.24
CA GLN A 233 -9.03 60.41 31.37
C GLN A 233 -8.78 61.87 30.98
N VAL A 234 -7.72 62.15 30.23
CA VAL A 234 -7.42 63.50 29.72
C VAL A 234 -8.56 63.98 28.80
N GLU A 235 -9.07 63.12 27.93
CA GLU A 235 -10.19 63.45 27.04
C GLU A 235 -11.48 63.73 27.82
N ARG A 236 -11.78 62.95 28.86
CA ARG A 236 -12.90 63.22 29.78
C ARG A 236 -12.78 64.58 30.45
N GLU A 237 -11.61 64.91 30.99
CA GLU A 237 -11.39 66.21 31.63
C GLU A 237 -11.57 67.37 30.65
N ARG A 238 -11.08 67.21 29.41
CA ARG A 238 -11.28 68.19 28.34
C ARG A 238 -12.77 68.41 28.05
N LEU A 239 -13.54 67.33 27.87
CA LEU A 239 -14.98 67.41 27.61
C LEU A 239 -15.75 68.07 28.76
N VAL A 240 -15.33 67.85 30.01
CA VAL A 240 -15.91 68.52 31.19
C VAL A 240 -15.64 70.02 31.14
N ARG A 241 -14.42 70.45 30.81
CA ARG A 241 -14.07 71.88 30.66
C ARG A 241 -14.87 72.55 29.53
N GLU A 242 -14.95 71.92 28.37
CA GLU A 242 -15.73 72.42 27.22
C GLU A 242 -17.22 72.55 27.58
N ARG A 243 -17.79 71.59 28.32
CA ARG A 243 -19.19 71.69 28.82
C ARG A 243 -19.40 72.83 29.79
N ALA A 244 -18.47 73.04 30.73
CA ALA A 244 -18.55 74.15 31.69
C ALA A 244 -18.51 75.51 30.98
N GLU A 245 -17.67 75.64 29.95
CA GLU A 245 -17.58 76.85 29.14
C GLU A 245 -18.85 77.09 28.30
N GLN A 246 -19.39 76.04 27.66
CA GLN A 246 -20.68 76.10 26.96
C GLN A 246 -21.83 76.54 27.89
N GLN A 247 -21.87 76.01 29.12
CA GLN A 247 -22.87 76.42 30.11
C GLN A 247 -22.71 77.88 30.54
N ARG A 248 -21.46 78.37 30.68
CA ARG A 248 -21.20 79.78 31.00
C ARG A 248 -21.71 80.69 29.87
N LEU A 249 -21.34 80.40 28.62
CA LEU A 249 -21.79 81.17 27.45
C LEU A 249 -23.32 81.15 27.30
N ALA A 250 -23.96 80.00 27.57
CA ALA A 250 -25.42 79.88 27.55
C ALA A 250 -26.09 80.72 28.64
N ARG A 251 -25.51 80.80 29.85
CA ARG A 251 -26.00 81.68 30.93
C ARG A 251 -25.88 83.15 30.54
N GLU A 252 -24.72 83.56 30.02
CA GLU A 252 -24.50 84.93 29.55
C GLU A 252 -25.48 85.31 28.40
N ALA A 253 -25.74 84.39 27.47
CA ALA A 253 -26.71 84.60 26.40
C ALA A 253 -28.16 84.69 26.91
N ALA A 254 -28.53 83.87 27.91
CA ALA A 254 -29.85 83.90 28.52
C ALA A 254 -30.09 85.22 29.29
N GLU A 255 -29.07 85.73 29.98
CA GLU A 255 -29.11 87.03 30.65
C GLU A 255 -29.27 88.18 29.65
N ARG A 256 -28.57 88.14 28.50
CA ARG A 256 -28.74 89.11 27.41
C ARG A 256 -30.15 89.07 26.81
N MET A 257 -30.68 87.89 26.50
CA MET A 257 -32.05 87.73 25.99
C MET A 257 -33.11 88.21 27.00
N ALA A 258 -32.90 87.98 28.30
CA ALA A 258 -33.80 88.49 29.34
C ALA A 258 -33.77 90.03 29.42
N SER A 259 -32.60 90.66 29.20
CA SER A 259 -32.49 92.12 29.13
C SER A 259 -33.17 92.71 27.87
N GLU A 260 -33.07 92.04 26.72
CA GLU A 260 -33.71 92.46 25.47
C GLU A 260 -35.25 92.26 25.49
N GLN A 261 -35.75 91.20 26.13
CA GLN A 261 -37.20 90.97 26.32
C GLN A 261 -37.83 91.96 27.32
N GLY A 262 -37.04 92.50 28.26
CA GLY A 262 -37.45 93.61 29.12
C GLY A 262 -37.72 94.91 28.35
N GLU A 263 -37.07 95.12 27.19
CA GLU A 263 -37.28 96.29 26.33
C GLU A 263 -38.38 96.09 25.25
N GLN A 264 -38.70 94.85 24.86
CA GLN A 264 -39.73 94.54 23.84
C GLN A 264 -41.16 94.32 24.39
N GLY A 265 -41.41 94.56 25.69
CA GLY A 265 -42.72 94.42 26.33
C GLY A 265 -43.80 95.48 26.02
N ARG A 266 -43.63 96.34 25.01
CA ARG A 266 -44.66 97.28 24.53
C ARG A 266 -44.91 97.13 23.03
N ARG A 267 -45.62 96.08 22.61
CA ARG A 267 -46.57 96.08 21.47
C ARG A 267 -47.19 94.69 21.31
N ALA A 268 -48.52 94.63 21.44
CA ALA A 268 -49.33 93.45 21.16
C ALA A 268 -49.77 93.43 19.68
N PRO A 269 -49.96 92.24 19.09
CA PRO A 269 -51.08 91.96 18.17
C PRO A 269 -51.75 90.62 18.54
N THR A 270 -53.07 90.37 18.54
CA THR A 270 -54.21 90.59 17.61
C THR A 270 -54.17 89.77 16.31
N THR A 271 -54.52 88.48 16.36
CA THR A 271 -55.65 87.82 15.64
C THR A 271 -55.56 86.28 15.69
N PRO A 272 -56.67 85.53 15.46
CA PRO A 272 -56.83 84.12 15.86
C PRO A 272 -56.27 83.03 14.92
N ASP A 273 -55.40 83.33 13.95
CA ASP A 273 -54.88 82.31 13.01
C ASP A 273 -53.39 81.93 13.22
N ASP A 274 -52.65 82.61 14.11
CA ASP A 274 -51.24 82.29 14.39
C ASP A 274 -51.01 81.18 15.43
N LEU A 275 -52.07 80.70 16.08
CA LEU A 275 -51.99 79.68 17.13
C LEU A 275 -51.74 78.25 16.61
N MET A 276 -51.92 78.01 15.31
CA MET A 276 -51.62 76.71 14.68
C MET A 276 -50.14 76.59 14.25
N ALA A 277 -49.50 77.69 13.87
CA ALA A 277 -48.10 77.69 13.43
C ALA A 277 -47.10 77.48 14.59
N LEU A 278 -47.44 77.93 15.81
CA LEU A 278 -46.61 77.75 17.01
C LEU A 278 -46.68 76.33 17.59
N LYS A 279 -47.81 75.63 17.45
CA LYS A 279 -47.96 74.24 17.94
C LYS A 279 -47.26 73.20 17.06
N LEU A 280 -47.18 73.43 15.74
CA LEU A 280 -46.44 72.52 14.85
C LEU A 280 -44.91 72.58 15.07
N ARG A 281 -44.37 73.76 15.43
CA ARG A 281 -42.94 73.94 15.70
C ARG A 281 -42.51 73.32 17.02
N SER A 282 -43.36 73.33 18.07
CA SER A 282 -43.03 72.68 19.34
C SER A 282 -43.14 71.15 19.26
N TRP A 283 -44.00 70.61 18.40
CA TRP A 283 -44.14 69.17 18.20
C TRP A 283 -42.97 68.58 17.39
N LEU A 284 -42.53 69.25 16.31
CA LEU A 284 -41.36 68.80 15.53
C LEU A 284 -40.04 68.87 16.32
N ALA A 285 -39.91 69.78 17.29
CA ALA A 285 -38.77 69.83 18.21
C ALA A 285 -38.73 68.67 19.22
N SER A 286 -39.87 68.02 19.51
CA SER A 286 -39.93 66.88 20.43
C SER A 286 -39.61 65.53 19.74
N VAL A 287 -39.64 65.47 18.41
CA VAL A 287 -39.42 64.21 17.65
C VAL A 287 -37.94 64.01 17.30
N SER A 288 -37.13 65.07 17.21
CA SER A 288 -35.69 64.95 16.87
C SER A 288 -34.78 64.51 18.03
N THR A 289 -35.26 64.58 19.28
CA THR A 289 -34.45 64.21 20.47
C THR A 289 -34.53 62.72 20.82
N ARG A 290 -35.54 61.98 20.32
CA ARG A 290 -35.68 60.53 20.56
C ARG A 290 -35.09 59.64 19.47
N ALA A 291 -34.52 60.20 18.40
CA ALA A 291 -33.93 59.46 17.28
C ALA A 291 -32.39 59.28 17.35
N LYS A 292 -31.74 59.61 18.47
CA LYS A 292 -30.27 59.45 18.64
C LYS A 292 -29.84 58.36 19.65
N ILE A 293 -30.77 57.56 20.17
CA ILE A 293 -30.45 56.49 21.15
C ILE A 293 -30.51 55.06 20.56
N LEU A 294 -30.96 54.85 19.32
CA LEU A 294 -30.84 53.53 18.67
C LEU A 294 -30.56 53.67 17.17
N GLY A 295 -29.44 53.12 16.71
CA GLY A 295 -29.27 52.68 15.31
C GLY A 295 -28.00 53.15 14.60
N SER A 296 -26.93 52.36 14.73
CA SER A 296 -25.78 52.10 13.81
C SER A 296 -24.59 51.67 14.70
N VAL A 297 -24.35 50.42 15.07
CA VAL A 297 -24.16 49.15 14.32
C VAL A 297 -22.99 49.19 13.34
N ALA A 298 -22.11 48.19 13.51
CA ALA A 298 -21.09 47.65 12.62
C ALA A 298 -19.70 48.32 12.60
N GLY A 299 -18.86 47.90 13.54
CA GLY A 299 -17.40 47.98 13.49
C GLY A 299 -16.81 46.57 13.66
N VAL A 300 -16.51 45.95 12.52
CA VAL A 300 -15.81 44.69 12.21
C VAL A 300 -14.72 44.24 13.21
N GLY A 301 -14.69 42.93 13.49
CA GLY A 301 -13.61 42.25 14.23
C GLY A 301 -13.94 40.81 14.63
N ALA A 302 -14.28 39.95 13.66
CA ALA A 302 -14.26 38.50 13.83
C ALA A 302 -12.83 37.95 13.59
N VAL A 303 -12.59 36.70 14.05
CA VAL A 303 -11.41 35.81 13.80
C VAL A 303 -10.27 36.08 14.79
N ILE A 304 -9.94 35.26 15.82
CA ILE A 304 -9.56 33.82 15.90
C ILE A 304 -9.82 33.38 17.39
N ALA A 305 -10.71 32.45 17.73
CA ALA A 305 -10.57 30.99 17.77
C ALA A 305 -9.45 30.41 18.67
N ALA A 306 -9.85 29.49 19.56
CA ALA A 306 -9.05 28.36 20.08
C ALA A 306 -7.88 28.65 21.05
N ALA A 307 -8.15 28.53 22.36
CA ALA A 307 -7.29 27.82 23.33
C ALA A 307 -7.91 27.83 24.75
N TRP A 308 -9.10 27.27 24.90
CA TRP A 308 -9.55 26.68 26.17
C TRP A 308 -9.92 25.23 25.87
N LEU A 309 -8.90 24.47 25.49
CA LEU A 309 -8.86 23.03 25.31
C LEU A 309 -7.55 22.57 25.96
N PHE A 310 -7.58 22.28 27.26
CA PHE A 310 -6.77 21.24 27.92
C PHE A 310 -7.24 21.11 29.37
N GLY A 311 -8.44 20.55 29.50
CA GLY A 311 -9.00 20.06 30.76
C GLY A 311 -9.58 18.68 30.50
N VAL A 312 -8.73 17.72 30.11
CA VAL A 312 -9.13 16.33 29.98
C VAL A 312 -8.97 15.67 31.36
N PHE A 313 -10.08 15.60 32.08
CA PHE A 313 -10.36 14.50 33.00
C PHE A 313 -10.54 13.23 32.13
N VAL A 314 -9.64 12.26 32.26
CA VAL A 314 -9.91 10.89 31.84
C VAL A 314 -10.48 10.19 33.07
N ASP A 315 -11.80 10.00 33.08
CA ASP A 315 -12.42 8.96 33.88
C ASP A 315 -12.30 7.63 33.11
N SER A 316 -11.82 6.62 33.81
CA SER A 316 -11.47 5.31 33.33
C SER A 316 -12.69 4.40 33.40
N ASP A 317 -13.35 4.16 32.27
CA ASP A 317 -14.23 2.99 32.12
C ASP A 317 -13.58 1.98 31.19
N THR A 318 -13.03 0.96 31.83
CA THR A 318 -12.49 -0.26 31.27
C THR A 318 -13.60 -1.08 30.63
N ALA A 319 -13.59 -1.16 29.30
CA ALA A 319 -14.21 -2.26 28.57
C ALA A 319 -13.14 -2.90 27.67
N THR A 320 -12.52 -3.94 28.20
CA THR A 320 -11.62 -4.87 27.50
C THR A 320 -12.32 -5.48 26.27
N PRO A 321 -11.71 -5.43 25.08
CA PRO A 321 -11.89 -6.48 24.10
C PRO A 321 -10.80 -7.53 24.34
N SER A 322 -11.23 -8.73 24.68
CA SER A 322 -10.41 -9.92 24.88
C SER A 322 -9.34 -10.06 23.81
N ALA A 323 -8.10 -10.20 24.24
CA ALA A 323 -7.01 -10.72 23.44
C ALA A 323 -7.42 -12.09 22.89
N LEU A 324 -7.61 -12.18 21.57
CA LEU A 324 -7.38 -13.43 20.87
C LEU A 324 -5.90 -13.45 20.50
N ASP A 325 -5.15 -14.20 21.30
CA ASP A 325 -3.87 -14.76 20.88
C ASP A 325 -4.04 -15.41 19.51
N THR A 326 -3.27 -14.94 18.54
CA THR A 326 -2.92 -15.74 17.38
C THR A 326 -1.41 -15.69 17.23
N THR A 327 -0.74 -16.60 17.95
CA THR A 327 0.53 -17.17 17.52
C THR A 327 0.39 -17.58 16.07
N THR A 328 1.06 -16.84 15.18
CA THR A 328 1.11 -17.19 13.76
C THR A 328 2.04 -18.39 13.63
N THR A 329 1.48 -19.59 13.53
CA THR A 329 2.21 -20.78 13.10
C THR A 329 2.70 -20.55 11.69
N THR A 330 4.03 -20.57 11.51
CA THR A 330 4.72 -20.49 10.22
C THR A 330 4.40 -21.73 9.38
N GLU A 331 3.26 -21.72 8.71
CA GLU A 331 2.95 -22.63 7.61
C GLU A 331 3.47 -21.99 6.32
N GLN A 332 4.27 -22.70 5.52
CA GLN A 332 4.71 -22.24 4.20
C GLN A 332 3.48 -22.07 3.30
N ILE A 333 2.97 -20.84 3.16
CA ILE A 333 1.84 -20.53 2.30
C ILE A 333 2.37 -20.37 0.87
N SER A 334 2.36 -21.45 0.10
CA SER A 334 2.40 -21.34 -1.37
C SER A 334 1.07 -20.75 -1.85
N ILE A 335 1.13 -19.68 -2.64
CA ILE A 335 -0.03 -19.09 -3.32
C ILE A 335 0.03 -19.60 -4.77
N PRO A 336 -0.67 -20.68 -5.12
CA PRO A 336 -0.72 -21.14 -6.52
C PRO A 336 -1.27 -20.03 -7.42
N ARG A 337 -0.67 -19.85 -8.60
CA ARG A 337 -1.11 -18.88 -9.62
C ARG A 337 -2.52 -19.18 -10.16
N ASP A 338 -3.04 -20.38 -9.92
CA ASP A 338 -4.32 -20.87 -10.47
C ASP A 338 -5.54 -20.59 -9.58
N GLY A 339 -5.44 -19.65 -8.65
CA GLY A 339 -6.59 -19.17 -7.89
C GLY A 339 -7.38 -18.10 -8.67
N PRO A 340 -8.71 -17.96 -8.43
CA PRO A 340 -9.50 -16.93 -9.11
C PRO A 340 -8.96 -15.54 -8.76
N THR A 341 -8.48 -14.82 -9.77
CA THR A 341 -7.99 -13.45 -9.63
C THR A 341 -9.19 -12.49 -9.54
N ILE A 342 -8.94 -11.23 -9.15
CA ILE A 342 -9.97 -10.17 -9.14
C ILE A 342 -10.20 -9.59 -10.57
N GLY A 343 -9.56 -10.18 -11.59
CA GLY A 343 -9.69 -9.85 -13.02
C GLY A 343 -8.39 -9.31 -13.65
N ASP A 344 -8.34 -9.23 -14.98
CA ASP A 344 -7.23 -8.64 -15.77
C ASP A 344 -7.22 -7.10 -15.68
N THR A 345 -6.22 -6.52 -15.02
CA THR A 345 -6.12 -5.07 -14.81
C THR A 345 -5.06 -4.38 -15.69
N SER A 346 -4.58 -5.03 -16.74
CA SER A 346 -3.49 -4.51 -17.60
C SER A 346 -3.80 -3.12 -18.18
N GLU A 347 -5.01 -2.90 -18.70
CA GLU A 347 -5.46 -1.60 -19.22
C GLU A 347 -5.50 -0.52 -18.14
N LEU A 348 -6.08 -0.84 -16.97
CA LEU A 348 -6.16 0.06 -15.83
C LEU A 348 -4.78 0.46 -15.30
N LEU A 349 -3.84 -0.49 -15.21
CA LEU A 349 -2.47 -0.23 -14.81
C LEU A 349 -1.73 0.64 -15.84
N GLY A 350 -2.04 0.49 -17.14
CA GLY A 350 -1.53 1.36 -18.19
C GLY A 350 -2.01 2.81 -18.05
N ILE A 351 -3.30 3.02 -17.79
CA ILE A 351 -3.87 4.35 -17.52
C ILE A 351 -3.23 4.93 -16.25
N LEU A 352 -3.14 4.14 -15.19
CA LEU A 352 -2.55 4.56 -13.92
C LEU A 352 -1.09 5.00 -14.07
N ARG A 353 -0.27 4.24 -14.80
CA ARG A 353 1.13 4.60 -15.06
C ARG A 353 1.26 5.92 -15.80
N ARG A 354 0.42 6.17 -16.83
CA ARG A 354 0.44 7.45 -17.55
C ARG A 354 0.17 8.64 -16.63
N VAL A 355 -0.84 8.54 -15.76
CA VAL A 355 -1.14 9.60 -14.79
C VAL A 355 -0.01 9.73 -13.75
N ALA A 356 0.61 8.62 -13.36
CA ALA A 356 1.67 8.61 -12.36
C ALA A 356 2.99 9.22 -12.83
N THR A 357 3.36 9.07 -14.10
CA THR A 357 4.59 9.65 -14.67
C THR A 357 4.65 11.16 -14.47
N GLU A 358 3.50 11.84 -14.48
CA GLU A 358 3.40 13.28 -14.27
C GLU A 358 3.26 13.68 -12.79
N ALA A 359 2.85 12.74 -11.92
CA ALA A 359 2.38 13.05 -10.57
C ALA A 359 3.30 12.54 -9.46
N LEU A 360 4.13 11.53 -9.70
CA LEU A 360 4.92 10.84 -8.67
C LEU A 360 6.43 10.92 -8.95
N PRO A 361 7.28 10.86 -7.91
CA PRO A 361 8.72 10.64 -8.07
C PRO A 361 9.01 9.32 -8.78
N GLN A 362 9.87 9.37 -9.80
CA GLN A 362 10.24 8.22 -10.64
C GLN A 362 11.50 7.49 -10.13
N ASP A 363 12.43 8.21 -9.48
CA ASP A 363 13.70 7.65 -9.02
C ASP A 363 13.60 7.00 -7.63
N THR A 364 12.64 6.07 -7.49
CA THR A 364 12.43 5.35 -6.23
C THR A 364 12.71 3.86 -6.43
N PRO A 365 13.59 3.24 -5.62
CA PRO A 365 13.90 1.82 -5.75
C PRO A 365 12.64 0.94 -5.67
N PRO A 366 12.50 -0.08 -6.52
CA PRO A 366 11.32 -0.95 -6.52
C PRO A 366 11.25 -1.78 -5.24
N TYR A 367 10.04 -2.25 -4.89
CA TYR A 367 9.89 -3.27 -3.86
C TYR A 367 10.51 -4.58 -4.35
N ILE A 368 11.53 -5.05 -3.63
CA ILE A 368 12.28 -6.26 -3.98
C ILE A 368 11.59 -7.50 -3.41
N ASP A 369 11.02 -7.38 -2.21
CA ASP A 369 10.45 -8.49 -1.46
C ASP A 369 8.97 -8.28 -1.14
N TYR A 370 8.20 -9.37 -1.28
CA TYR A 370 6.77 -9.43 -0.98
C TYR A 370 6.51 -10.54 0.04
N ARG A 371 5.64 -10.26 1.00
CA ARG A 371 5.20 -11.19 2.05
C ARG A 371 3.86 -11.80 1.68
N PRO A 372 3.77 -13.13 1.47
CA PRO A 372 2.50 -13.83 1.38
C PRO A 372 1.69 -13.63 2.65
N VAL A 373 0.40 -13.33 2.49
CA VAL A 373 -0.54 -13.17 3.60
C VAL A 373 -1.83 -13.92 3.33
N LYS A 374 -2.38 -14.45 4.40
CA LYS A 374 -3.65 -15.19 4.40
C LYS A 374 -4.51 -14.65 5.53
N SER A 375 -5.77 -14.33 5.22
CA SER A 375 -6.74 -13.97 6.25
C SER A 375 -6.93 -15.14 7.25
N PRO A 376 -7.34 -14.91 8.51
CA PRO A 376 -7.47 -15.96 9.52
C PRO A 376 -8.28 -17.20 9.09
N LYS A 377 -9.34 -17.00 8.30
CA LYS A 377 -10.19 -18.10 7.77
C LYS A 377 -9.76 -18.63 6.40
N GLY A 378 -8.59 -18.20 5.89
CA GLY A 378 -8.10 -18.54 4.56
C GLY A 378 -8.91 -17.98 3.40
N SER A 379 -9.87 -17.10 3.67
CA SER A 379 -10.79 -16.56 2.69
C SER A 379 -10.18 -15.56 1.72
N ILE A 380 -9.05 -14.96 2.09
CA ILE A 380 -8.23 -14.15 1.21
C ILE A 380 -6.79 -14.64 1.32
N LYS A 381 -6.15 -14.89 0.19
CA LYS A 381 -4.69 -15.04 0.09
C LYS A 381 -4.18 -14.01 -0.90
N THR A 382 -3.09 -13.32 -0.58
CA THR A 382 -2.42 -12.34 -1.45
C THR A 382 -1.00 -12.13 -0.95
N GLN A 383 -0.27 -11.16 -1.49
CA GLN A 383 1.00 -10.73 -0.93
C GLN A 383 1.15 -9.21 -0.99
N PHE A 384 1.93 -8.65 -0.07
CA PHE A 384 2.20 -7.21 0.03
C PHE A 384 3.69 -6.95 0.12
N PRO A 385 4.19 -5.76 -0.27
CA PRO A 385 5.58 -5.40 -0.05
C PRO A 385 6.01 -5.61 1.40
N PHE A 386 7.24 -6.07 1.62
CA PHE A 386 7.75 -6.29 2.97
C PHE A 386 7.74 -5.01 3.83
N ASP A 387 7.95 -3.86 3.19
CA ASP A 387 7.92 -2.52 3.81
C ASP A 387 6.54 -2.14 4.37
N TRP A 388 5.47 -2.81 3.92
CA TRP A 388 4.11 -2.56 4.40
C TRP A 388 3.85 -3.39 5.67
N LYS A 389 4.45 -2.93 6.77
CA LYS A 389 4.51 -3.64 8.06
C LYS A 389 3.15 -3.88 8.71
N SER A 390 2.17 -3.01 8.44
CA SER A 390 0.85 -3.07 9.06
C SER A 390 -0.17 -3.72 8.13
N ILE A 391 -0.46 -5.01 8.37
CA ILE A 391 -1.44 -5.78 7.61
C ILE A 391 -2.58 -6.18 8.55
N THR A 392 -3.81 -5.77 8.22
CA THR A 392 -4.99 -6.03 9.06
C THR A 392 -6.12 -6.64 8.26
N PHE A 393 -6.72 -7.69 8.81
CA PHE A 393 -7.95 -8.30 8.30
C PHE A 393 -9.09 -7.97 9.27
N ARG A 394 -10.16 -7.36 8.75
CA ARG A 394 -11.32 -6.93 9.56
C ARG A 394 -12.63 -7.32 8.89
N SER A 395 -13.67 -7.42 9.70
CA SER A 395 -15.03 -7.53 9.19
C SER A 395 -15.48 -6.19 8.60
N TRP A 396 -16.04 -6.20 7.39
CA TRP A 396 -16.65 -5.02 6.81
C TRP A 396 -18.03 -4.82 7.41
N ASN A 397 -18.17 -3.81 8.27
CA ASN A 397 -19.43 -3.45 8.90
C ASN A 397 -20.03 -2.21 8.23
N VAL A 398 -21.30 -2.30 7.85
CA VAL A 398 -22.05 -1.18 7.26
C VAL A 398 -23.21 -0.83 8.19
N LYS A 399 -23.34 0.46 8.55
CA LYS A 399 -24.43 0.94 9.43
C LYS A 399 -25.79 0.47 8.91
N GLY A 400 -26.63 -0.03 9.81
CA GLY A 400 -27.99 -0.50 9.52
C GLY A 400 -28.09 -1.96 9.05
N THR A 401 -26.99 -2.69 8.86
CA THR A 401 -27.04 -4.10 8.37
C THR A 401 -27.05 -5.15 9.48
N GLY A 402 -26.74 -4.76 10.73
CA GLY A 402 -26.79 -5.61 11.93
C GLY A 402 -25.77 -6.75 11.97
N SER A 403 -24.99 -6.98 10.92
CA SER A 403 -23.96 -8.02 10.83
C SER A 403 -22.90 -7.65 9.78
N PRO A 404 -21.68 -8.19 9.86
CA PRO A 404 -20.67 -8.01 8.83
C PRO A 404 -21.19 -8.35 7.43
N VAL A 405 -20.91 -7.48 6.46
CA VAL A 405 -21.31 -7.68 5.06
C VAL A 405 -20.17 -8.20 4.20
N GLY A 406 -18.94 -8.23 4.70
CA GLY A 406 -17.78 -8.67 3.93
C GLY A 406 -16.49 -8.66 4.75
N ILE A 407 -15.37 -8.71 4.04
CA ILE A 407 -14.02 -8.64 4.63
C ILE A 407 -13.31 -7.39 4.11
N VAL A 408 -12.53 -6.76 4.98
CA VAL A 408 -11.61 -5.67 4.67
C VAL A 408 -10.18 -6.16 4.90
N VAL A 409 -9.31 -5.90 3.94
CA VAL A 409 -7.85 -6.06 4.05
C VAL A 409 -7.23 -4.69 3.91
N VAL A 410 -6.47 -4.27 4.92
CA VAL A 410 -5.68 -3.04 4.85
C VAL A 410 -4.21 -3.39 5.00
N SER A 411 -3.37 -2.89 4.10
CA SER A 411 -1.93 -3.03 4.16
C SER A 411 -1.25 -1.70 3.87
N ALA A 412 -0.29 -1.30 4.70
CA ALA A 412 0.46 -0.05 4.57
C ALA A 412 1.76 -0.13 5.40
N PRO A 413 2.74 0.77 5.18
CA PRO A 413 3.88 0.89 6.09
C PRO A 413 3.45 1.17 7.53
N ASP A 414 2.46 2.05 7.71
CA ASP A 414 1.78 2.31 8.98
C ASP A 414 0.27 2.38 8.74
N GLY A 415 -0.48 1.43 9.30
CA GLY A 415 -1.93 1.34 9.11
C GLY A 415 -2.71 2.44 9.83
N THR A 416 -2.20 2.98 10.92
CA THR A 416 -2.86 4.07 11.67
C THR A 416 -2.75 5.38 10.89
N LEU A 417 -1.55 5.69 10.38
CA LEU A 417 -1.33 6.85 9.52
C LEU A 417 -2.11 6.73 8.22
N PHE A 418 -2.11 5.55 7.59
CA PHE A 418 -2.91 5.30 6.39
C PHE A 418 -4.41 5.56 6.63
N GLN A 419 -4.97 5.24 7.79
CA GLN A 419 -6.38 5.54 8.04
C GLN A 419 -6.65 7.04 8.20
N ARG A 420 -5.74 7.78 8.82
CA ARG A 420 -5.93 9.19 9.19
C ARG A 420 -5.47 10.19 8.12
N SER A 421 -4.54 9.80 7.26
CA SER A 421 -3.87 10.66 6.28
C SER A 421 -4.01 10.12 4.85
N LEU A 422 -4.07 11.03 3.88
CA LEU A 422 -3.91 10.69 2.45
C LEU A 422 -2.44 10.57 2.05
N SER A 423 -1.51 11.04 2.88
CA SER A 423 -0.08 11.09 2.61
C SER A 423 0.67 9.85 3.10
N THR A 424 0.03 8.70 3.08
CA THR A 424 0.66 7.41 3.44
C THR A 424 0.30 6.41 2.36
N PRO A 425 1.29 5.75 1.72
CA PRO A 425 0.99 4.76 0.69
C PRO A 425 0.37 3.53 1.34
N GLY A 426 -0.44 2.80 0.58
CA GLY A 426 -1.14 1.65 1.12
C GLY A 426 -2.33 1.23 0.28
N LEU A 427 -2.97 0.16 0.73
CA LEU A 427 -4.12 -0.44 0.09
C LEU A 427 -5.20 -0.77 1.12
N ASP A 428 -6.45 -0.39 0.86
CA ASP A 428 -7.67 -0.86 1.52
C ASP A 428 -8.53 -1.57 0.48
N VAL A 429 -8.70 -2.89 0.63
CA VAL A 429 -9.54 -3.70 -0.23
C VAL A 429 -10.67 -4.30 0.56
N ARG A 430 -11.89 -4.07 0.07
CA ARG A 430 -13.12 -4.56 0.68
C ARG A 430 -13.81 -5.48 -0.29
N VAL A 431 -14.18 -6.67 0.19
CA VAL A 431 -14.83 -7.68 -0.65
C VAL A 431 -16.12 -8.13 0.01
N SER A 432 -17.22 -8.12 -0.74
CA SER A 432 -18.53 -8.53 -0.25
C SER A 432 -19.33 -9.24 -1.33
N GLN A 433 -19.74 -10.48 -1.06
CA GLN A 433 -20.73 -11.17 -1.90
C GLN A 433 -22.16 -10.73 -1.58
N ARG A 434 -22.42 -10.32 -0.33
CA ARG A 434 -23.74 -9.89 0.13
C ARG A 434 -24.14 -8.57 -0.54
N LEU A 435 -23.28 -7.55 -0.44
CA LEU A 435 -23.53 -6.25 -1.07
C LEU A 435 -23.63 -6.35 -2.59
N ALA A 436 -22.92 -7.28 -3.22
CA ALA A 436 -23.02 -7.48 -4.66
C ALA A 436 -24.43 -7.87 -5.13
N ARG A 437 -25.29 -8.40 -4.24
CA ARG A 437 -26.70 -8.71 -4.55
C ARG A 437 -27.60 -7.48 -4.45
N ASP A 438 -27.21 -6.53 -3.60
CA ASP A 438 -28.07 -5.42 -3.18
C ASP A 438 -27.74 -4.11 -3.92
N ILE A 439 -26.48 -3.93 -4.37
CA ILE A 439 -26.02 -2.69 -4.99
C ILE A 439 -25.13 -2.93 -6.21
N THR A 440 -25.18 -1.99 -7.16
CA THR A 440 -24.29 -1.95 -8.33
C THR A 440 -22.94 -1.30 -7.99
N PRO A 441 -21.90 -1.47 -8.82
CA PRO A 441 -20.64 -0.75 -8.67
C PRO A 441 -20.79 0.78 -8.60
N GLU A 442 -21.72 1.36 -9.37
CA GLU A 442 -22.00 2.80 -9.39
C GLU A 442 -22.64 3.26 -8.07
N GLN A 443 -23.58 2.47 -7.54
CA GLN A 443 -24.17 2.73 -6.22
C GLN A 443 -23.13 2.55 -5.10
N ALA A 444 -22.21 1.59 -5.24
CA ALA A 444 -21.09 1.42 -4.33
C ALA A 444 -20.15 2.63 -4.35
N ALA A 445 -19.89 3.20 -5.52
CA ALA A 445 -19.10 4.43 -5.67
C ALA A 445 -19.72 5.59 -4.91
N ASN A 446 -21.03 5.82 -5.05
CA ASN A 446 -21.71 6.88 -4.31
C ASN A 446 -21.71 6.67 -2.79
N ARG A 447 -21.68 5.42 -2.33
CA ARG A 447 -21.81 5.07 -0.91
C ARG A 447 -20.48 4.97 -0.17
N PHE A 448 -19.43 4.49 -0.83
CA PHE A 448 -18.20 4.05 -0.17
C PHE A 448 -16.95 4.83 -0.58
N ASN A 449 -17.08 5.84 -1.44
CA ASN A 449 -15.96 6.72 -1.73
C ASN A 449 -15.51 7.46 -0.46
N ASP A 450 -14.20 7.68 -0.32
CA ASP A 450 -13.63 8.42 0.81
C ASP A 450 -13.98 9.91 0.66
N PRO A 451 -14.76 10.52 1.58
CA PRO A 451 -15.17 11.92 1.44
C PRO A 451 -14.01 12.90 1.34
N ARG A 452 -12.82 12.54 1.86
CA ARG A 452 -11.62 13.38 1.79
C ARG A 452 -11.13 13.60 0.36
N LEU A 453 -11.41 12.68 -0.56
CA LEU A 453 -10.99 12.80 -1.95
C LEU A 453 -11.68 13.98 -2.65
N GLN A 454 -12.94 14.24 -2.32
CA GLN A 454 -13.67 15.38 -2.88
C GLN A 454 -13.21 16.74 -2.32
N VAL A 455 -12.60 16.74 -1.13
CA VAL A 455 -12.21 17.97 -0.44
C VAL A 455 -10.73 18.33 -0.70
N SER A 456 -9.86 17.33 -0.85
CA SER A 456 -8.41 17.51 -0.79
C SER A 456 -7.63 16.88 -1.94
N CYS A 457 -8.33 16.47 -3.00
CA CYS A 457 -7.73 15.93 -4.21
C CYS A 457 -8.37 16.51 -5.47
N GLU A 458 -7.66 16.36 -6.59
CA GLU A 458 -8.16 16.66 -7.93
C GLU A 458 -8.49 15.34 -8.65
N LEU A 459 -9.69 15.22 -9.23
CA LEU A 459 -10.03 14.06 -10.04
C LEU A 459 -9.29 14.14 -11.38
N ALA A 460 -8.31 13.26 -11.58
CA ALA A 460 -7.50 13.24 -12.80
C ALA A 460 -8.23 12.54 -13.96
N THR A 461 -8.86 11.40 -13.69
CA THR A 461 -9.63 10.64 -14.68
C THR A 461 -10.56 9.63 -13.99
N HIS A 462 -11.61 9.21 -14.69
CA HIS A 462 -12.49 8.12 -14.29
C HIS A 462 -12.97 7.39 -15.53
N GLY A 463 -13.48 6.18 -15.37
CA GLY A 463 -13.99 5.38 -16.48
C GLY A 463 -14.49 4.02 -16.03
N ASP A 464 -14.85 3.20 -17.01
CA ASP A 464 -15.33 1.84 -16.75
C ASP A 464 -14.16 0.85 -16.66
N VAL A 465 -14.31 -0.15 -15.80
CA VAL A 465 -13.49 -1.36 -15.81
C VAL A 465 -14.27 -2.43 -16.56
N ARG A 466 -13.77 -2.88 -17.71
CA ARG A 466 -14.42 -3.90 -18.56
C ARG A 466 -13.46 -4.99 -18.97
N THR A 467 -13.39 -6.04 -18.15
CA THR A 467 -12.55 -7.22 -18.41
C THR A 467 -13.44 -8.43 -18.67
N GLU A 468 -12.86 -9.56 -19.08
CA GLU A 468 -13.64 -10.79 -19.22
C GLU A 468 -14.33 -11.16 -17.90
N GLU A 469 -13.63 -11.05 -16.77
CA GLU A 469 -14.10 -11.52 -15.46
C GLU A 469 -14.79 -10.45 -14.60
N THR A 470 -14.52 -9.17 -14.87
CA THR A 470 -14.84 -8.06 -13.95
C THR A 470 -15.43 -6.86 -14.68
N ARG A 471 -16.47 -6.26 -14.08
CA ARG A 471 -17.15 -5.06 -14.55
C ARG A 471 -17.25 -4.02 -13.44
N GLY A 472 -17.21 -2.73 -13.77
CA GLY A 472 -17.44 -1.66 -12.81
C GLY A 472 -16.81 -0.36 -13.26
N LEU A 473 -16.28 0.43 -12.33
CA LEU A 473 -15.65 1.72 -12.62
C LEU A 473 -14.38 1.95 -11.80
N TYR A 474 -13.55 2.85 -12.32
CA TYR A 474 -12.36 3.35 -11.63
C TYR A 474 -12.38 4.89 -11.58
N GLN A 475 -11.69 5.44 -10.58
CA GLN A 475 -11.42 6.86 -10.41
C GLN A 475 -9.96 7.02 -9.99
N ILE A 476 -9.23 7.92 -10.64
CA ILE A 476 -7.85 8.28 -10.28
C ILE A 476 -7.85 9.73 -9.83
N TRP A 477 -7.41 9.94 -8.60
CA TRP A 477 -7.29 11.23 -7.95
C TRP A 477 -5.82 11.57 -7.78
N ARG A 478 -5.44 12.83 -8.00
CA ARG A 478 -4.07 13.33 -7.86
C ARG A 478 -4.00 14.50 -6.89
N SER A 479 -2.76 14.87 -6.53
CA SER A 479 -2.49 15.98 -5.62
C SER A 479 -3.21 15.82 -4.27
N CYS A 480 -3.33 14.58 -3.79
CA CYS A 480 -4.04 14.24 -2.56
C CYS A 480 -3.19 14.49 -1.32
N GLY A 481 -3.69 15.31 -0.39
CA GLY A 481 -3.01 15.62 0.87
C GLY A 481 -1.75 16.46 0.70
N ARG A 482 -0.92 16.54 1.75
CA ARG A 482 0.28 17.41 1.75
C ARG A 482 1.36 16.91 0.80
N ASP A 483 1.58 15.60 0.77
CA ASP A 483 2.61 14.97 -0.06
C ASP A 483 2.14 14.66 -1.49
N ARG A 484 1.04 15.31 -1.94
CA ARG A 484 0.51 15.25 -3.31
C ARG A 484 0.37 13.83 -3.88
N SER A 485 -0.07 12.89 -3.05
CA SER A 485 -0.23 11.49 -3.43
C SER A 485 -1.21 11.29 -4.59
N LEU A 486 -1.07 10.14 -5.27
CA LEU A 486 -2.02 9.63 -6.25
C LEU A 486 -2.91 8.57 -5.57
N THR A 487 -4.22 8.63 -5.77
CA THR A 487 -5.17 7.64 -5.23
C THR A 487 -5.98 7.00 -6.34
N LEU A 488 -5.89 5.68 -6.48
CA LEU A 488 -6.76 4.88 -7.32
C LEU A 488 -7.90 4.32 -6.47
N VAL A 489 -9.13 4.56 -6.90
CA VAL A 489 -10.32 3.92 -6.33
C VAL A 489 -11.00 3.10 -7.42
N THR A 490 -11.32 1.84 -7.13
CA THR A 490 -12.13 1.00 -8.02
C THR A 490 -13.33 0.43 -7.30
N PHE A 491 -14.44 0.35 -8.02
CA PHE A 491 -15.67 -0.29 -7.59
C PHE A 491 -16.01 -1.31 -8.66
N THR A 492 -15.86 -2.60 -8.35
CA THR A 492 -15.98 -3.65 -9.36
C THR A 492 -16.80 -4.83 -8.86
N ARG A 493 -17.41 -5.54 -9.78
CA ARG A 493 -18.11 -6.80 -9.55
C ARG A 493 -17.54 -7.84 -10.50
N ASN A 494 -17.19 -9.02 -9.97
CA ASN A 494 -16.72 -10.13 -10.78
C ASN A 494 -17.85 -11.11 -11.15
N ARG A 495 -17.61 -12.00 -12.13
CA ARG A 495 -18.55 -13.05 -12.58
C ARG A 495 -19.01 -13.99 -11.45
N ARG A 496 -18.22 -14.14 -10.38
CA ARG A 496 -18.56 -14.96 -9.20
C ARG A 496 -19.47 -14.22 -8.20
N GLY A 497 -19.85 -12.99 -8.49
CA GLY A 497 -20.79 -12.21 -7.69
C GLY A 497 -20.16 -11.56 -6.46
N PHE A 498 -18.86 -11.28 -6.47
CA PHE A 498 -18.21 -10.46 -5.43
C PHE A 498 -18.14 -9.00 -5.87
N LEU A 499 -18.56 -8.10 -4.98
CA LEU A 499 -18.30 -6.66 -5.06
C LEU A 499 -16.96 -6.39 -4.38
N THR A 500 -16.06 -5.73 -5.09
CA THR A 500 -14.76 -5.27 -4.61
C THR A 500 -14.73 -3.75 -4.61
N VAL A 501 -14.36 -3.16 -3.48
CA VAL A 501 -13.99 -1.75 -3.36
C VAL A 501 -12.53 -1.68 -3.01
N LEU A 502 -11.72 -1.10 -3.90
CA LEU A 502 -10.28 -0.95 -3.68
C LEU A 502 -9.93 0.52 -3.62
N ASN A 503 -9.19 0.90 -2.58
CA ASN A 503 -8.60 2.21 -2.42
C ASN A 503 -7.08 2.01 -2.29
N ALA A 504 -6.33 2.46 -3.29
CA ALA A 504 -4.88 2.38 -3.29
C ALA A 504 -4.28 3.79 -3.31
N ARG A 505 -3.32 4.05 -2.42
CA ARG A 505 -2.59 5.33 -2.37
C ARG A 505 -1.13 5.11 -2.69
N MET A 506 -0.61 5.98 -3.54
CA MET A 506 0.74 5.92 -4.09
C MET A 506 1.41 7.27 -3.87
N LEU A 507 2.62 7.24 -3.33
CA LEU A 507 3.51 8.39 -3.19
C LEU A 507 4.75 8.27 -4.08
N ALA A 508 5.00 7.10 -4.68
CA ALA A 508 6.08 6.85 -5.62
C ALA A 508 5.67 5.82 -6.69
N GLU A 509 6.38 5.77 -7.82
CA GLU A 509 6.09 4.80 -8.89
C GLU A 509 6.16 3.34 -8.42
N ARG A 510 7.06 3.03 -7.48
CA ARG A 510 7.16 1.69 -6.85
C ARG A 510 5.85 1.21 -6.21
N ASP A 511 4.99 2.12 -5.75
CA ASP A 511 3.71 1.80 -5.11
C ASP A 511 2.71 1.24 -6.14
N ILE A 512 2.85 1.60 -7.41
CA ILE A 512 2.05 1.03 -8.52
C ILE A 512 2.39 -0.44 -8.71
N ALA A 513 3.68 -0.80 -8.58
CA ALA A 513 4.11 -2.19 -8.65
C ALA A 513 3.51 -3.02 -7.51
N ALA A 514 3.35 -2.45 -6.32
CA ALA A 514 2.68 -3.11 -5.20
C ALA A 514 1.21 -3.42 -5.50
N ILE A 515 0.50 -2.49 -6.13
CA ILE A 515 -0.91 -2.66 -6.54
C ILE A 515 -1.02 -3.73 -7.63
N ALA A 516 -0.16 -3.66 -8.65
CA ALA A 516 -0.13 -4.66 -9.72
C ALA A 516 0.11 -6.06 -9.14
N ASN A 517 1.06 -6.19 -8.21
CA ASN A 517 1.36 -7.43 -7.53
C ASN A 517 0.15 -7.94 -6.71
N PHE A 518 -0.53 -7.06 -5.96
CA PHE A 518 -1.75 -7.44 -5.24
C PHE A 518 -2.78 -8.09 -6.19
N TYR A 519 -3.06 -7.49 -7.35
CA TYR A 519 -4.01 -8.04 -8.32
C TYR A 519 -3.56 -9.39 -8.90
N SER A 520 -2.27 -9.60 -9.12
CA SER A 520 -1.74 -10.86 -9.65
C SER A 520 -1.85 -12.04 -8.66
N TYR A 521 -1.83 -11.78 -7.35
CA TYR A 521 -1.76 -12.84 -6.32
C TYR A 521 -3.00 -12.94 -5.42
N VAL A 522 -3.90 -11.96 -5.50
CA VAL A 522 -5.11 -11.99 -4.69
C VAL A 522 -6.07 -13.09 -5.14
N THR A 523 -6.43 -13.94 -4.20
CA THR A 523 -7.45 -14.98 -4.37
C THR A 523 -8.46 -14.84 -3.25
N VAL A 524 -9.75 -14.91 -3.61
CA VAL A 524 -10.86 -14.80 -2.66
C VAL A 524 -11.68 -16.09 -2.64
N ARG A 525 -11.81 -16.69 -1.46
CA ARG A 525 -12.61 -17.87 -1.14
C ARG A 525 -13.46 -17.58 0.09
N LEU A 526 -14.52 -16.79 -0.07
CA LEU A 526 -15.49 -16.62 1.01
C LEU A 526 -16.33 -17.89 1.14
N PRO A 527 -16.59 -18.41 2.36
CA PRO A 527 -17.52 -19.51 2.53
C PRO A 527 -18.90 -19.08 2.04
N ILE A 528 -19.36 -19.75 0.99
CA ILE A 528 -20.78 -19.76 0.62
C ILE A 528 -21.46 -20.46 1.81
N GLU A 529 -22.24 -19.71 2.58
CA GLU A 529 -23.08 -20.19 3.69
C GLU A 529 -22.40 -20.61 5.01
N THR A 530 -22.45 -19.71 5.99
CA THR A 530 -22.70 -20.06 7.41
C THR A 530 -23.77 -19.13 7.99
N LEU A 531 -24.85 -18.90 7.23
CA LEU A 531 -26.04 -18.17 7.68
C LEU A 531 -27.32 -19.01 7.49
N SER A 532 -27.25 -20.32 7.71
CA SER A 532 -28.39 -21.23 7.68
C SER A 532 -28.53 -21.99 9.00
N LYS A 533 -28.80 -21.25 10.08
CA LYS A 533 -29.43 -21.79 11.30
C LYS A 533 -30.00 -20.63 12.11
N GLU A 534 -31.08 -20.02 11.61
CA GLU A 534 -32.14 -19.35 12.39
C GLU A 534 -33.11 -18.62 11.46
N ARG A 535 -34.04 -19.40 10.89
CA ARG A 535 -35.44 -19.06 10.53
C ARG A 535 -35.90 -19.99 9.41
N ARG A 536 -36.21 -21.23 9.78
CA ARG A 536 -37.34 -21.94 9.19
C ARG A 536 -38.51 -21.75 10.14
N THR A 537 -39.28 -20.71 9.92
CA THR A 537 -40.67 -20.64 10.36
C THR A 537 -41.45 -19.84 9.32
N SER A 538 -42.45 -20.52 8.74
CA SER A 538 -43.58 -20.05 7.94
C SER A 538 -43.28 -19.32 6.62
N GLU A 539 -43.28 -20.11 5.57
CA GLU A 539 -43.74 -19.78 4.21
C GLU A 539 -45.21 -19.30 4.25
N PRO A 540 -45.57 -18.23 3.53
CA PRO A 540 -46.90 -18.10 2.98
C PRO A 540 -46.86 -18.07 1.45
N ASP A 541 -47.76 -18.87 0.87
CA ASP A 541 -47.98 -19.10 -0.56
C ASP A 541 -47.90 -17.83 -1.43
N LEU A 542 -47.17 -17.91 -2.54
CA LEU A 542 -47.24 -16.94 -3.63
C LEU A 542 -47.74 -17.61 -4.92
N VAL A 543 -48.91 -17.14 -5.33
CA VAL A 543 -49.64 -17.41 -6.58
C VAL A 543 -48.78 -17.11 -7.81
N PRO A 544 -48.85 -17.91 -8.90
CA PRO A 544 -48.05 -17.66 -10.09
C PRO A 544 -48.56 -16.44 -10.88
N VAL A 545 -47.63 -15.57 -11.27
CA VAL A 545 -47.84 -14.38 -12.12
C VAL A 545 -47.89 -14.81 -13.61
N PRO A 546 -48.82 -14.28 -14.43
CA PRO A 546 -48.94 -14.65 -15.85
C PRO A 546 -47.91 -13.96 -16.75
N ASP A 547 -47.59 -14.61 -17.88
CA ASP A 547 -46.57 -14.22 -18.87
C ASP A 547 -46.74 -12.80 -19.45
N PRO A 548 -45.64 -12.10 -19.80
CA PRO A 548 -45.69 -10.76 -20.36
C PRO A 548 -46.07 -10.73 -21.86
N LEU A 549 -46.87 -9.72 -22.21
CA LEU A 549 -47.35 -9.38 -23.55
C LEU A 549 -46.22 -8.94 -24.52
N PRO A 550 -46.40 -9.09 -25.85
CA PRO A 550 -45.35 -8.89 -26.84
C PRO A 550 -45.02 -7.40 -27.10
N GLN A 551 -43.73 -7.13 -27.34
CA GLN A 551 -43.16 -5.80 -27.61
C GLN A 551 -43.56 -5.26 -29.01
N PRO A 552 -43.76 -3.94 -29.17
CA PRO A 552 -44.01 -3.31 -30.47
C PRO A 552 -42.72 -3.13 -31.30
N PRO A 553 -42.82 -3.05 -32.65
CA PRO A 553 -41.66 -3.08 -33.54
C PRO A 553 -40.87 -1.77 -33.58
N ALA A 554 -39.57 -1.92 -33.87
CA ALA A 554 -38.56 -0.88 -33.91
C ALA A 554 -38.81 0.19 -35.00
N THR A 555 -38.71 1.46 -34.61
CA THR A 555 -38.64 2.61 -35.51
C THR A 555 -37.21 2.85 -36.00
N VAL A 556 -37.08 2.97 -37.31
CA VAL A 556 -35.85 3.30 -38.07
C VAL A 556 -35.59 4.81 -38.00
N PRO A 557 -34.33 5.30 -37.91
CA PRO A 557 -34.03 6.72 -37.78
C PRO A 557 -34.03 7.45 -39.13
N ASP A 558 -34.57 8.66 -39.14
CA ASP A 558 -34.59 9.60 -40.27
C ASP A 558 -33.37 10.53 -40.20
N PRO A 559 -32.59 10.73 -41.28
CA PRO A 559 -31.43 11.61 -41.28
C PRO A 559 -31.83 13.00 -41.79
N LEU A 560 -31.53 14.06 -41.04
CA LEU A 560 -31.06 15.37 -41.55
C LEU A 560 -31.09 16.45 -40.43
N LEU A 561 -29.99 17.21 -40.39
CA LEU A 561 -29.74 18.52 -39.76
C LEU A 561 -28.97 18.51 -38.42
N ASP A 562 -27.65 18.65 -38.59
CA ASP A 562 -26.69 19.38 -37.75
C ASP A 562 -27.06 20.88 -37.63
N PRO A 563 -26.46 21.68 -36.72
CA PRO A 563 -25.26 21.41 -35.91
C PRO A 563 -25.42 21.46 -34.38
#